data_AF-A0A8C9BI87-F1
#
_entry.id   AF-A0A8C9BI87-F1
#
_cell.length_a   1.000
_cell.length_b   1.000
_cell.length_c   1.000
_cell.angle_alpha   90.00
_cell.angle_beta   90.00
_cell.angle_gamma   90.00
#
_symmetry.space_group_name_H-M   'P 1'
#
loop_
_entity.id
_entity.type
_entity.pdbx_description
1 polymer ?
#
loop_
_entity_poly.entity_id
_entity_poly.type
_entity_poly.pdbx_seq_one_letter_code
_entity_poly.pdbx_strand_id
1 'polypeptide(L)'
;MTAGREAEGAGMDHASARLPSRAAKLLSALFYGTCSFLLVLVNKALLTTYRFPSPVVLGIGQMTVTIMILYVSKLSKLIHFPDFDKKIPIKLFPLPLLYIGNHISGLSSTSKLSLPMFTVLRKFTIPLTLLLETIVLGSDLAFNLEGYIFVFLNDIFTAANGVYTKQKMDPEELGKYGVLFYNACFMSIPTLIISVSTGDLRQATEFNQWKNVLFIIQFLLSCFLGFLLMYSTLLCSYYNSALTTAVVGAIKNVSVAYIGMLVGGDYIFSVLNFVGLNICMAGGLRYSFLTLNSQLKPKQPVDEENIPQDLKG
;
A
#
# COMPACT_ATOMS: atom_id res chain seq x y z
N MET A 1 61.96 -2.33 30.31
CA MET A 1 61.10 -1.95 29.17
C MET A 1 59.73 -2.53 29.42
N THR A 2 58.84 -1.68 29.91
CA THR A 2 57.48 -1.99 30.37
C THR A 2 56.50 -2.03 29.21
N ALA A 3 55.53 -2.94 29.32
CA ALA A 3 54.44 -3.17 28.37
C ALA A 3 53.37 -2.07 28.37
N GLY A 4 52.64 -1.96 27.26
CA GLY A 4 51.26 -1.44 27.25
C GLY A 4 50.82 -0.75 25.95
N ARG A 5 49.72 -1.28 25.36
CA ARG A 5 48.70 -0.60 24.52
C ARG A 5 49.19 -0.01 23.17
N GLU A 6 48.55 -0.21 22.03
CA GLU A 6 47.13 -0.16 21.69
C GLU A 6 46.85 -0.94 20.39
N ALA A 7 45.66 -1.52 20.31
CA ALA A 7 45.07 -2.06 19.10
C ALA A 7 44.41 -0.91 18.31
N GLU A 8 44.45 -0.93 16.98
CA GLU A 8 43.32 -0.58 16.09
C GLU A 8 43.77 -0.57 14.63
N GLY A 9 43.03 -1.28 13.80
CA GLY A 9 43.27 -1.36 12.36
C GLY A 9 42.49 -2.49 11.69
N ALA A 10 41.30 -2.81 12.21
CA ALA A 10 40.32 -3.61 11.50
C ALA A 10 39.85 -2.79 10.29
N GLY A 11 40.41 -3.09 9.12
CA GLY A 11 39.86 -2.70 7.84
C GLY A 11 38.56 -3.45 7.61
N MET A 12 37.50 -3.05 8.30
CA MET A 12 36.13 -3.38 7.93
C MET A 12 35.81 -2.57 6.69
N ASP A 13 35.71 -3.29 5.57
CA ASP A 13 35.10 -2.80 4.33
C ASP A 13 33.72 -2.25 4.65
N HIS A 14 33.63 -0.92 4.86
CA HIS A 14 32.39 -0.20 4.72
C HIS A 14 31.95 -0.38 3.27
N ALA A 15 31.09 -1.37 3.05
CA ALA A 15 30.35 -1.55 1.82
C ALA A 15 29.70 -0.21 1.47
N SER A 16 30.34 0.48 0.53
CA SER A 16 29.84 1.69 -0.12
C SER A 16 28.40 1.41 -0.56
N ALA A 17 27.44 1.98 0.17
CA ALA A 17 26.04 2.00 -0.25
C ALA A 17 25.97 2.86 -1.52
N ARG A 18 26.25 2.25 -2.68
CA ARG A 18 26.10 2.89 -3.98
C ARG A 18 24.67 3.44 -4.04
N LEU A 19 24.52 4.76 -4.18
CA LEU A 19 23.20 5.36 -4.36
C LEU A 19 22.49 4.64 -5.52
N PRO A 20 21.24 4.20 -5.33
CA PRO A 20 20.55 3.43 -6.34
C PRO A 20 20.44 4.22 -7.65
N SER A 21 20.76 3.56 -8.75
CA SER A 21 20.77 4.18 -10.08
C SER A 21 19.39 4.76 -10.42
N ARG A 22 19.35 5.83 -11.22
CA ARG A 22 18.08 6.43 -11.69
C ARG A 22 17.17 5.38 -12.35
N ALA A 23 17.76 4.41 -13.04
CA ALA A 23 17.05 3.29 -13.64
C ALA A 23 16.39 2.38 -12.58
N ALA A 24 17.09 2.03 -11.48
CA ALA A 24 16.51 1.21 -10.41
C ALA A 24 15.33 1.91 -9.71
N LYS A 25 15.43 3.22 -9.51
CA LYS A 25 14.34 4.06 -8.98
C LYS A 25 13.11 4.04 -9.89
N LEU A 26 13.32 4.29 -11.18
CA LEU A 26 12.23 4.28 -12.18
C LEU A 26 11.60 2.89 -12.34
N LEU A 27 12.42 1.84 -12.43
CA LEU A 27 11.94 0.47 -12.65
C LEU A 27 11.13 -0.03 -11.45
N SER A 28 11.58 0.24 -10.22
CA SER A 28 10.83 -0.14 -9.02
C SER A 28 9.50 0.62 -8.89
N ALA A 29 9.46 1.89 -9.28
CA ALA A 29 8.24 2.68 -9.35
C ALA A 29 7.25 2.13 -10.39
N LEU A 30 7.71 1.86 -11.62
CA LEU A 30 6.89 1.27 -12.68
C LEU A 30 6.36 -0.11 -12.27
N PHE A 31 7.22 -0.96 -11.72
CA PHE A 31 6.83 -2.30 -11.28
C PHE A 31 5.74 -2.27 -10.20
N TYR A 32 5.86 -1.37 -9.22
CA TYR A 32 4.81 -1.14 -8.22
C TYR A 32 3.50 -0.67 -8.86
N GLY A 33 3.56 0.32 -9.76
CA GLY A 33 2.39 0.84 -10.46
C GLY A 33 1.64 -0.25 -11.23
N THR A 34 2.37 -1.06 -12.00
CA THR A 34 1.81 -2.17 -12.79
C THR A 34 1.21 -3.26 -11.91
N CYS A 35 1.92 -3.74 -10.89
CA CYS A 35 1.41 -4.77 -9.98
C CYS A 35 0.14 -4.30 -9.26
N SER A 36 0.15 -3.06 -8.77
CA SER A 36 -0.99 -2.47 -8.06
C SER A 36 -2.20 -2.31 -8.98
N PHE A 37 -1.98 -1.87 -10.23
CA PHE A 37 -3.02 -1.73 -11.23
C PHE A 37 -3.66 -3.09 -11.57
N LEU A 38 -2.84 -4.10 -11.90
CA LEU A 38 -3.33 -5.43 -12.26
C LEU A 38 -4.09 -6.09 -11.13
N LEU A 39 -3.58 -6.00 -9.88
CA LEU A 39 -4.28 -6.57 -8.72
C LEU A 39 -5.68 -5.99 -8.56
N VAL A 40 -5.84 -4.68 -8.74
CA VAL A 40 -7.15 -4.02 -8.61
C VAL A 40 -8.12 -4.57 -9.66
N LEU A 41 -7.70 -4.74 -10.91
CA LEU A 41 -8.56 -5.29 -11.96
C LEU A 41 -8.96 -6.74 -11.68
N VAL A 42 -8.02 -7.59 -11.29
CA VAL A 42 -8.29 -9.00 -11.00
C VAL A 42 -9.20 -9.13 -9.77
N ASN A 43 -8.94 -8.37 -8.70
CA ASN A 43 -9.80 -8.37 -7.51
C ASN A 43 -11.21 -7.89 -7.84
N LYS A 44 -11.34 -6.85 -8.69
CA LYS A 44 -12.63 -6.36 -9.15
C LYS A 44 -13.41 -7.45 -9.90
N ALA A 45 -12.76 -8.16 -10.82
CA ALA A 45 -13.38 -9.27 -11.54
C ALA A 45 -13.90 -10.35 -10.58
N LEU A 46 -13.09 -10.75 -9.58
CA LEU A 46 -13.49 -11.76 -8.58
C LEU A 46 -14.67 -11.29 -7.72
N LEU A 47 -14.64 -10.05 -7.24
CA LEU A 47 -15.60 -9.54 -6.26
C LEU A 47 -16.91 -9.07 -6.91
N THR A 48 -16.84 -8.52 -8.13
CA THR A 48 -18.00 -7.92 -8.80
C THR A 48 -18.57 -8.83 -9.89
N THR A 49 -17.72 -9.41 -10.75
CA THR A 49 -18.19 -10.27 -11.86
C THR A 49 -18.52 -11.68 -11.39
N TYR A 50 -17.61 -12.33 -10.66
CA TYR A 50 -17.86 -13.65 -10.09
C TYR A 50 -18.70 -13.59 -8.81
N ARG A 51 -18.87 -12.40 -8.21
CA ARG A 51 -19.58 -12.18 -6.95
C ARG A 51 -19.06 -13.06 -5.82
N PHE A 52 -17.73 -13.18 -5.71
CA PHE A 52 -17.13 -13.88 -4.60
C PHE A 52 -17.55 -13.22 -3.28
N PRO A 53 -18.16 -13.98 -2.34
CA PRO A 53 -18.91 -13.40 -1.22
C PRO A 53 -18.02 -12.79 -0.14
N SER A 54 -16.74 -13.17 -0.05
CA SER A 54 -15.87 -12.75 1.05
C SER A 54 -14.55 -12.12 0.59
N PRO A 55 -14.45 -10.79 0.58
CA PRO A 55 -13.18 -10.10 0.36
C PRO A 55 -12.11 -10.54 1.39
N VAL A 56 -12.50 -10.78 2.64
CA VAL A 56 -11.57 -11.17 3.72
C VAL A 56 -10.86 -12.48 3.40
N VAL A 57 -11.58 -13.48 2.89
CA VAL A 57 -10.98 -14.78 2.52
C VAL A 57 -10.03 -14.65 1.32
N LEU A 58 -10.31 -13.75 0.37
CA LEU A 58 -9.38 -13.45 -0.72
C LEU A 58 -8.07 -12.87 -0.18
N GLY A 59 -8.14 -11.96 0.80
CA GLY A 59 -6.97 -11.41 1.50
C GLY A 59 -6.17 -12.47 2.26
N ILE A 60 -6.85 -13.40 2.94
CA ILE A 60 -6.18 -14.54 3.60
C ILE A 60 -5.41 -15.36 2.57
N GLY A 61 -6.00 -15.67 1.41
CA GLY A 61 -5.32 -16.39 0.33
C GLY A 61 -4.06 -15.67 -0.16
N GLN A 62 -4.12 -14.35 -0.34
CA GLN A 62 -2.95 -13.52 -0.71
C GLN A 62 -1.82 -13.61 0.33
N MET A 63 -2.17 -13.58 1.62
CA MET A 63 -1.20 -13.70 2.72
C MET A 63 -0.61 -15.11 2.80
N THR A 64 -1.42 -16.16 2.65
CA THR A 64 -0.95 -17.55 2.64
C THR A 64 0.03 -17.80 1.51
N VAL A 65 -0.27 -17.36 0.29
CA VAL A 65 0.65 -17.47 -0.85
C VAL A 65 1.94 -16.70 -0.61
N THR A 66 1.86 -15.50 -0.03
CA THR A 66 3.04 -14.70 0.34
C THR A 66 3.95 -15.45 1.32
N ILE A 67 3.39 -16.02 2.38
CA ILE A 67 4.12 -16.81 3.38
C ILE A 67 4.75 -18.04 2.72
N MET A 68 4.00 -18.76 1.89
CA MET A 68 4.50 -19.96 1.20
C MET A 68 5.69 -19.64 0.29
N ILE A 69 5.56 -18.61 -0.57
CA ILE A 69 6.63 -18.21 -1.49
C ILE A 69 7.89 -17.81 -0.72
N LEU A 70 7.76 -17.03 0.34
CA LEU A 70 8.91 -16.58 1.14
C LEU A 70 9.57 -17.72 1.90
N TYR A 71 8.79 -18.65 2.45
CA TYR A 71 9.31 -19.81 3.16
C TYR A 71 10.06 -20.76 2.21
N VAL A 72 9.48 -21.09 1.06
CA VAL A 72 10.13 -21.90 0.02
C VAL A 72 11.42 -21.23 -0.48
N SER A 73 11.41 -19.90 -0.64
CA SER A 73 12.60 -19.14 -1.05
C SER A 73 13.72 -19.14 0.00
N LYS A 74 13.36 -19.21 1.30
CA LYS A 74 14.33 -19.39 2.40
C LYS A 74 14.91 -20.79 2.41
N LEU A 75 14.09 -21.83 2.24
CA LEU A 75 14.56 -23.21 2.13
C LEU A 75 15.51 -23.41 0.94
N SER A 76 15.24 -22.70 -0.16
CA SER A 76 16.09 -22.71 -1.36
C SER A 76 17.39 -21.90 -1.21
N LYS A 77 17.68 -21.35 -0.02
CA LYS A 77 18.82 -20.45 0.29
C LYS A 77 18.93 -19.20 -0.59
N LEU A 78 17.86 -18.85 -1.30
CA LEU A 78 17.83 -17.68 -2.18
C LEU A 78 17.67 -16.38 -1.38
N ILE A 79 17.07 -16.48 -0.19
CA ILE A 79 16.72 -15.36 0.68
C ILE A 79 17.07 -15.71 2.13
N HIS A 80 17.81 -14.84 2.80
CA HIS A 80 18.06 -14.92 4.23
C HIS A 80 17.15 -13.92 4.96
N PHE A 81 16.37 -14.40 5.93
CA PHE A 81 15.66 -13.55 6.89
C PHE A 81 15.79 -14.12 8.31
N PRO A 82 15.83 -13.27 9.34
CA PRO A 82 16.04 -13.69 10.73
C PRO A 82 15.03 -14.75 11.16
N ASP A 83 15.50 -15.77 11.89
CA ASP A 83 14.63 -16.76 12.50
C ASP A 83 13.72 -16.15 13.58
N PHE A 84 12.64 -16.88 13.91
CA PHE A 84 11.57 -16.38 14.78
C PHE A 84 12.08 -16.12 16.20
N ASP A 85 12.29 -14.85 16.55
CA ASP A 85 12.62 -14.39 17.90
C ASP A 85 11.38 -13.73 18.55
N LYS A 86 11.15 -14.04 19.83
CA LYS A 86 10.07 -13.47 20.66
C LYS A 86 10.12 -11.94 20.76
N LYS A 87 11.26 -11.32 20.46
CA LYS A 87 11.43 -9.86 20.42
C LYS A 87 10.89 -9.22 19.14
N ILE A 88 10.77 -9.97 18.05
CA ILE A 88 10.35 -9.48 16.73
C ILE A 88 8.93 -8.88 16.72
N PRO A 89 7.89 -9.49 17.35
CA PRO A 89 6.56 -8.88 17.41
C PRO A 89 6.56 -7.49 18.06
N ILE A 90 7.32 -7.33 19.15
CA ILE A 90 7.44 -6.06 19.89
C ILE A 90 8.18 -5.03 19.04
N LYS A 91 9.27 -5.43 18.39
CA LYS A 91 10.01 -4.57 17.44
C LYS A 91 9.17 -4.15 16.25
N LEU A 92 8.23 -4.97 15.78
CA LEU A 92 7.36 -4.66 14.64
C LEU A 92 6.14 -3.81 15.00
N PHE A 93 5.65 -3.84 16.24
CA PHE A 93 4.50 -3.04 16.67
C PHE A 93 4.72 -1.52 16.50
N PRO A 94 3.82 -0.73 15.86
CA PRO A 94 2.42 -1.05 15.52
C PRO A 94 2.21 -1.53 14.07
N LEU A 95 3.27 -1.84 13.32
CA LEU A 95 3.22 -2.07 11.88
C LEU A 95 2.23 -3.17 11.45
N PRO A 96 2.19 -4.36 12.09
CA PRO A 96 1.22 -5.39 11.70
C PRO A 96 -0.24 -4.95 11.86
N LEU A 97 -0.56 -4.16 12.89
CA LEU A 97 -1.92 -3.67 13.14
C LEU A 97 -2.38 -2.72 12.04
N LEU A 98 -1.50 -1.76 11.68
CA LEU A 98 -1.76 -0.82 10.60
C LEU A 98 -1.97 -1.56 9.27
N TYR A 99 -1.20 -2.62 9.05
CA TYR A 99 -1.28 -3.45 7.85
C TYR A 99 -2.60 -4.22 7.78
N ILE A 100 -3.05 -4.84 8.88
CA ILE A 100 -4.38 -5.48 8.97
C ILE A 100 -5.47 -4.46 8.63
N GLY A 101 -5.42 -3.28 9.26
CA GLY A 101 -6.37 -2.20 9.04
C GLY A 101 -6.43 -1.79 7.57
N ASN A 102 -5.28 -1.56 6.94
CA ASN A 102 -5.18 -1.21 5.53
C ASN A 102 -5.72 -2.32 4.61
N HIS A 103 -5.37 -3.57 4.87
CA HIS A 103 -5.73 -4.67 3.98
C HIS A 103 -7.24 -4.95 3.99
N ILE A 104 -7.84 -5.04 5.18
CA ILE A 104 -9.28 -5.30 5.34
C ILE A 104 -10.08 -4.12 4.77
N SER A 105 -9.77 -2.89 5.18
CA SER A 105 -10.48 -1.69 4.72
C SER A 105 -10.37 -1.48 3.21
N GLY A 106 -9.21 -1.77 2.61
CA GLY A 106 -8.98 -1.61 1.17
C GLY A 106 -9.73 -2.65 0.33
N LEU A 107 -9.79 -3.90 0.78
CA LEU A 107 -10.47 -4.96 0.06
C LEU A 107 -11.99 -4.87 0.19
N SER A 108 -12.48 -4.50 1.39
CA SER A 108 -13.90 -4.24 1.65
C SER A 108 -14.44 -3.00 0.92
N SER A 109 -13.64 -1.96 0.75
CA SER A 109 -14.05 -0.81 -0.06
C SER A 109 -14.06 -1.13 -1.56
N THR A 110 -13.13 -1.96 -2.03
CA THR A 110 -13.11 -2.43 -3.43
C THR A 110 -14.36 -3.24 -3.80
N SER A 111 -14.94 -3.99 -2.85
CA SER A 111 -16.18 -4.75 -3.09
C SER A 111 -17.43 -3.88 -3.03
N LYS A 112 -17.44 -2.83 -2.19
CA LYS A 112 -18.63 -1.97 -1.95
C LYS A 112 -18.72 -0.77 -2.87
N LEU A 113 -17.61 -0.34 -3.48
CA LEU A 113 -17.53 0.86 -4.29
C LEU A 113 -17.10 0.57 -5.73
N SER A 114 -17.57 1.39 -6.66
CA SER A 114 -17.04 1.38 -8.02
C SER A 114 -15.57 1.84 -8.02
N LEU A 115 -14.76 1.33 -8.94
CA LEU A 115 -13.34 1.71 -9.05
C LEU A 115 -13.12 3.23 -9.20
N PRO A 116 -13.97 3.98 -9.92
CA PRO A 116 -13.93 5.44 -9.95
C PRO A 116 -14.15 6.07 -8.58
N MET A 117 -15.19 5.64 -7.84
CA MET A 117 -15.51 6.18 -6.51
C MET A 117 -14.43 5.83 -5.49
N PHE A 118 -13.94 4.59 -5.49
CA PHE A 118 -12.82 4.14 -4.67
C PHE A 118 -11.55 4.97 -4.89
N THR A 119 -11.27 5.32 -6.14
CA THR A 119 -10.13 6.17 -6.53
C THR A 119 -10.28 7.61 -6.03
N VAL A 120 -11.49 8.14 -6.15
CA VAL A 120 -11.86 9.50 -5.77
C VAL A 120 -11.76 9.64 -4.25
N LEU A 121 -12.42 8.77 -3.48
CA LEU A 121 -12.44 8.83 -2.02
C LEU A 121 -11.06 8.73 -1.35
N ARG A 122 -10.07 8.17 -2.06
CA ARG A 122 -8.67 8.07 -1.64
C ARG A 122 -7.91 9.40 -1.55
N LYS A 123 -8.60 10.53 -1.73
CA LYS A 123 -8.06 11.89 -1.60
C LYS A 123 -8.84 12.62 -0.51
N PHE A 124 -8.13 13.14 0.50
CA PHE A 124 -8.69 13.89 1.65
C PHE A 124 -9.65 15.05 1.29
N THR A 125 -9.61 15.56 0.06
CA THR A 125 -10.52 16.59 -0.46
C THR A 125 -11.96 16.09 -0.65
N ILE A 126 -12.20 14.78 -0.64
CA ILE A 126 -13.45 14.19 -1.15
C ILE A 126 -14.53 14.01 -0.10
N PRO A 127 -14.28 13.59 1.16
CA PRO A 127 -15.33 13.69 2.19
C PRO A 127 -15.88 15.12 2.30
N LEU A 128 -15.04 16.14 2.08
CA LEU A 128 -15.44 17.54 2.01
C LEU A 128 -16.29 17.84 0.76
N THR A 129 -15.93 17.28 -0.41
CA THR A 129 -16.66 17.47 -1.67
C THR A 129 -18.00 16.73 -1.66
N LEU A 130 -18.06 15.53 -1.08
CA LEU A 130 -19.27 14.71 -0.91
C LEU A 130 -20.24 15.37 0.08
N LEU A 131 -19.72 15.93 1.18
CA LEU A 131 -20.51 16.76 2.11
C LEU A 131 -21.10 17.98 1.38
N LEU A 132 -20.30 18.64 0.54
CA LEU A 132 -20.75 19.79 -0.25
C LEU A 132 -21.80 19.37 -1.29
N GLU A 133 -21.64 18.21 -1.94
CA GLU A 133 -22.57 17.64 -2.91
C GLU A 133 -23.92 17.31 -2.27
N THR A 134 -23.94 16.68 -1.08
CA THR A 134 -25.16 16.39 -0.33
C THR A 134 -25.89 17.66 0.11
N ILE A 135 -25.15 18.70 0.55
CA ILE A 135 -25.72 19.98 0.97
C ILE A 135 -26.27 20.76 -0.24
N VAL A 136 -25.61 20.69 -1.39
CA VAL A 136 -25.94 21.50 -2.59
C VAL A 136 -26.96 20.83 -3.52
N LEU A 137 -26.89 19.50 -3.72
CA LEU A 137 -27.75 18.77 -4.67
C LEU A 137 -28.87 17.94 -4.02
N GLY A 138 -28.86 17.76 -2.70
CA GLY A 138 -29.96 17.14 -1.95
C GLY A 138 -30.28 15.67 -2.28
N SER A 139 -29.54 15.04 -3.20
CA SER A 139 -29.69 13.63 -3.57
C SER A 139 -28.37 13.09 -4.09
N ASP A 140 -28.05 11.85 -3.71
CA ASP A 140 -26.76 11.21 -3.98
C ASP A 140 -27.01 9.95 -4.82
N LEU A 141 -26.46 9.91 -6.04
CA LEU A 141 -26.76 8.86 -7.02
C LEU A 141 -26.09 7.51 -6.68
N ALA A 142 -25.16 7.48 -5.71
CA ALA A 142 -24.38 6.27 -5.36
C ALA A 142 -23.88 6.21 -3.90
N PHE A 143 -24.61 6.81 -2.94
CA PHE A 143 -24.18 6.87 -1.52
C PHE A 143 -24.09 5.48 -0.87
N ASN A 144 -22.87 5.07 -0.49
CA ASN A 144 -22.64 3.91 0.38
C ASN A 144 -21.73 4.33 1.55
N LEU A 145 -22.35 4.81 2.64
CA LEU A 145 -21.67 5.29 3.84
C LEU A 145 -20.63 4.28 4.37
N GLU A 146 -20.99 2.99 4.37
CA GLU A 146 -20.10 1.94 4.87
C GLU A 146 -18.85 1.79 4.01
N GLY A 147 -19.02 1.78 2.68
CA GLY A 147 -17.91 1.80 1.73
C GLY A 147 -17.02 3.03 1.90
N TYR A 148 -17.61 4.20 2.17
CA TYR A 148 -16.89 5.46 2.35
C TYR A 148 -16.07 5.48 3.64
N ILE A 149 -16.63 4.99 4.75
CA ILE A 149 -15.90 4.82 6.02
C ILE A 149 -14.71 3.88 5.80
N PHE A 150 -14.89 2.79 5.06
CA PHE A 150 -13.78 1.87 4.76
C PHE A 150 -12.68 2.53 3.93
N VAL A 151 -12.99 3.37 2.94
CA VAL A 151 -11.94 4.08 2.20
C VAL A 151 -11.20 5.07 3.11
N PHE A 152 -11.93 5.82 3.95
CA PHE A 152 -11.29 6.77 4.86
C PHE A 152 -10.34 6.09 5.85
N LEU A 153 -10.77 4.97 6.44
CA LEU A 153 -9.91 4.15 7.30
C LEU A 153 -8.72 3.59 6.50
N ASN A 154 -8.95 3.15 5.26
CA ASN A 154 -7.90 2.66 4.38
C ASN A 154 -6.79 3.69 4.16
N ASP A 155 -7.15 4.96 3.98
CA ASP A 155 -6.19 6.03 3.74
C ASP A 155 -5.31 6.31 4.95
N ILE A 156 -5.92 6.38 6.14
CA ILE A 156 -5.19 6.54 7.41
C ILE A 156 -4.20 5.40 7.59
N PHE A 157 -4.67 4.16 7.42
CA PHE A 157 -3.82 2.99 7.58
C PHE A 157 -2.75 2.90 6.49
N THR A 158 -3.04 3.28 5.25
CA THR A 158 -2.05 3.30 4.15
C THR A 158 -0.94 4.31 4.43
N ALA A 159 -1.31 5.53 4.85
CA ALA A 159 -0.36 6.58 5.19
C ALA A 159 0.54 6.16 6.36
N ALA A 160 -0.06 5.65 7.44
CA ALA A 160 0.67 5.17 8.61
C ALA A 160 1.58 3.98 8.24
N ASN A 161 1.08 2.98 7.50
CA ASN A 161 1.90 1.87 7.02
C ASN A 161 3.11 2.32 6.22
N GLY A 162 2.94 3.28 5.31
CA GLY A 162 4.04 3.80 4.50
C GLY A 162 5.16 4.39 5.34
N VAL A 163 4.82 5.18 6.36
CA VAL A 163 5.80 5.81 7.26
C VAL A 163 6.49 4.79 8.16
N TYR A 164 5.72 3.95 8.86
CA TYR A 164 6.26 2.96 9.80
C TYR A 164 7.03 1.83 9.10
N THR A 165 6.63 1.43 7.88
CA THR A 165 7.40 0.45 7.08
C THR A 165 8.79 0.99 6.78
N LYS A 166 8.88 2.29 6.47
CA LYS A 166 10.15 2.93 6.13
C LYS A 166 11.06 3.09 7.35
N GLN A 167 10.48 3.44 8.49
CA GLN A 167 11.20 3.53 9.77
C GLN A 167 11.78 2.17 10.20
N LYS A 168 11.07 1.06 9.94
CA LYS A 168 11.45 -0.29 10.38
C LYS A 168 12.21 -1.11 9.34
N MET A 169 12.64 -0.46 8.25
CA MET A 169 13.38 -1.07 7.16
C MET A 169 14.90 -1.09 7.39
N ASP A 170 15.35 -0.75 8.61
CA ASP A 170 16.76 -0.68 8.98
C ASP A 170 17.47 -2.03 8.72
N PRO A 171 18.58 -2.06 7.94
CA PRO A 171 19.28 -3.30 7.58
C PRO A 171 19.84 -4.09 8.78
N GLU A 172 20.05 -3.46 9.94
CA GLU A 172 20.63 -4.12 11.12
C GLU A 172 19.61 -4.92 11.97
N GLU A 173 18.29 -4.76 11.78
CA GLU A 173 17.29 -5.45 12.60
C GLU A 173 16.55 -6.62 11.92
N LEU A 174 15.86 -6.37 10.79
CA LEU A 174 14.91 -7.35 10.21
C LEU A 174 15.13 -7.62 8.72
N GLY A 175 15.71 -6.67 7.98
CA GLY A 175 15.87 -6.72 6.52
C GLY A 175 14.55 -6.73 5.74
N LYS A 176 14.60 -6.46 4.42
CA LYS A 176 13.37 -6.32 3.60
C LYS A 176 12.46 -7.55 3.63
N TYR A 177 13.06 -8.74 3.66
CA TYR A 177 12.34 -10.01 3.61
C TYR A 177 11.77 -10.42 4.96
N GLY A 178 12.44 -10.05 6.07
CA GLY A 178 11.89 -10.24 7.41
C GLY A 178 10.65 -9.38 7.62
N VAL A 179 10.71 -8.09 7.27
CA VAL A 179 9.53 -7.20 7.34
C VAL A 179 8.36 -7.78 6.55
N LEU A 180 8.60 -8.30 5.35
CA LEU A 180 7.57 -8.90 4.49
C LEU A 180 6.95 -10.16 5.12
N PHE A 181 7.79 -11.10 5.57
CA PHE A 181 7.34 -12.38 6.12
C PHE A 181 6.59 -12.21 7.45
N TYR A 182 7.18 -11.48 8.40
CA TYR A 182 6.56 -11.30 9.71
C TYR A 182 5.26 -10.52 9.65
N ASN A 183 5.18 -9.52 8.76
CA ASN A 183 3.95 -8.79 8.56
C ASN A 183 2.82 -9.67 8.02
N ALA A 184 3.08 -10.51 7.02
CA ALA A 184 2.10 -11.47 6.51
C ALA A 184 1.68 -12.50 7.59
N CYS A 185 2.63 -13.02 8.37
CA CYS A 185 2.36 -13.94 9.47
C CYS A 185 1.50 -13.30 10.56
N PHE A 186 1.85 -12.12 11.05
CA PHE A 186 1.09 -11.42 12.09
C PHE A 186 -0.29 -10.95 11.62
N MET A 187 -0.47 -10.65 10.32
CA MET A 187 -1.78 -10.39 9.74
C MET A 187 -2.66 -11.65 9.69
N SER A 188 -2.08 -12.78 9.27
CA SER A 188 -2.86 -13.97 8.91
C SER A 188 -3.71 -14.50 10.07
N ILE A 189 -3.19 -14.44 11.30
CA ILE A 189 -3.87 -14.97 12.49
C ILE A 189 -5.11 -14.15 12.87
N PRO A 190 -5.03 -12.81 13.10
CA PRO A 190 -6.21 -12.02 13.41
C PRO A 190 -7.24 -12.00 12.28
N THR A 191 -6.80 -11.93 11.01
CA THR A 191 -7.72 -11.91 9.87
C THR A 191 -8.47 -13.23 9.74
N LEU A 192 -7.82 -14.38 10.02
CA LEU A 192 -8.50 -15.67 10.07
C LEU A 192 -9.52 -15.75 11.21
N ILE A 193 -9.16 -15.25 12.41
CA ILE A 193 -10.09 -15.20 13.56
C ILE A 193 -11.32 -14.37 13.22
N ILE A 194 -11.11 -13.18 12.63
CA ILE A 194 -12.21 -12.32 12.16
C ILE A 194 -13.06 -13.08 11.15
N SER A 195 -12.46 -13.67 10.12
CA SER A 195 -13.19 -14.39 9.06
C SER A 195 -14.03 -15.55 9.58
N VAL A 196 -13.53 -16.29 10.59
CA VAL A 196 -14.31 -17.35 11.26
C VAL A 196 -15.45 -16.75 12.09
N SER A 197 -15.19 -15.68 12.84
CA SER A 197 -16.20 -15.03 13.69
C SER A 197 -17.33 -14.36 12.90
N THR A 198 -17.02 -13.77 11.75
CA THR A 198 -17.99 -13.07 10.88
C THR A 198 -18.74 -14.03 9.96
N GLY A 199 -18.35 -15.31 9.91
CA GLY A 199 -18.95 -16.32 9.02
C GLY A 199 -18.54 -16.17 7.55
N ASP A 200 -17.60 -15.27 7.25
CA ASP A 200 -17.00 -15.04 5.94
C ASP A 200 -16.37 -16.32 5.37
N LEU A 201 -15.69 -17.09 6.23
CA LEU A 201 -15.07 -18.34 5.83
C LEU A 201 -16.11 -19.36 5.34
N ARG A 202 -17.26 -19.43 6.02
CA ARG A 202 -18.34 -20.35 5.66
C ARG A 202 -18.96 -19.97 4.32
N GLN A 203 -19.25 -18.68 4.13
CA GLN A 203 -19.76 -18.16 2.85
C GLN A 203 -18.78 -18.42 1.70
N ALA A 204 -17.47 -18.29 1.94
CA ALA A 204 -16.46 -18.58 0.94
C ALA A 204 -16.41 -20.08 0.61
N THR A 205 -16.51 -20.99 1.59
CA THR A 205 -16.48 -22.44 1.33
C THR A 205 -17.70 -22.94 0.56
N GLU A 206 -18.86 -22.32 0.77
CA GLU A 206 -20.12 -22.67 0.09
C GLU A 206 -20.24 -22.03 -1.30
N PHE A 207 -19.21 -21.33 -1.77
CA PHE A 207 -19.27 -20.60 -3.03
C PHE A 207 -19.32 -21.53 -4.25
N ASN A 208 -20.36 -21.38 -5.06
CA ASN A 208 -20.68 -22.31 -6.14
C ASN A 208 -19.67 -22.34 -7.32
N GLN A 209 -18.83 -21.32 -7.48
CA GLN A 209 -17.89 -21.24 -8.61
C GLN A 209 -16.51 -21.87 -8.34
N TRP A 210 -16.30 -22.57 -7.22
CA TRP A 210 -15.02 -23.27 -6.97
C TRP A 210 -14.68 -24.34 -8.02
N LYS A 211 -15.67 -24.82 -8.79
CA LYS A 211 -15.45 -25.77 -9.90
C LYS A 211 -15.10 -25.09 -11.23
N ASN A 212 -15.27 -23.76 -11.32
CA ASN A 212 -14.99 -23.01 -12.53
C ASN A 212 -13.48 -22.75 -12.65
N VAL A 213 -12.86 -23.32 -13.68
CA VAL A 213 -11.41 -23.22 -13.92
C VAL A 213 -10.95 -21.76 -14.08
N LEU A 214 -11.74 -20.92 -14.76
CA LEU A 214 -11.40 -19.50 -14.95
C LEU A 214 -11.43 -18.74 -13.62
N PHE A 215 -12.41 -19.03 -12.76
CA PHE A 215 -12.46 -18.45 -11.42
C PHE A 215 -11.22 -18.86 -10.59
N ILE A 216 -10.87 -20.15 -10.59
CA ILE A 216 -9.69 -20.64 -9.86
C ILE A 216 -8.41 -19.95 -10.35
N ILE A 217 -8.23 -19.85 -11.68
CA ILE A 217 -7.05 -19.18 -12.27
C ILE A 217 -7.01 -17.72 -11.82
N GLN A 218 -8.12 -16.99 -11.88
CA GLN A 218 -8.16 -15.59 -11.43
C GLN A 218 -7.95 -15.43 -9.93
N PHE A 219 -8.48 -16.36 -9.12
CA PHE A 219 -8.29 -16.36 -7.67
C PHE A 219 -6.81 -16.58 -7.32
N LEU A 220 -6.16 -17.59 -7.91
CA LEU A 220 -4.74 -17.85 -7.73
C LEU A 220 -3.87 -16.69 -8.25
N LEU A 221 -4.25 -16.10 -9.39
CA LEU A 221 -3.59 -14.92 -9.96
C LEU A 221 -3.70 -13.73 -9.01
N SER A 222 -4.85 -13.49 -8.38
CA SER A 222 -5.02 -12.47 -7.35
C SER A 222 -4.11 -12.74 -6.16
N CYS A 223 -4.04 -13.98 -5.67
CA CYS A 223 -3.17 -14.35 -4.57
C CYS A 223 -1.69 -14.06 -4.87
N PHE A 224 -1.24 -14.42 -6.08
CA PHE A 224 0.12 -14.15 -6.54
C PHE A 224 0.39 -12.65 -6.76
N LEU A 225 -0.54 -11.92 -7.36
CA LEU A 225 -0.42 -10.47 -7.53
C LEU A 225 -0.44 -9.73 -6.18
N GLY A 226 -1.10 -10.26 -5.16
CA GLY A 226 -1.03 -9.76 -3.78
C GLY A 226 0.39 -9.81 -3.22
N PHE A 227 1.07 -10.95 -3.39
CA PHE A 227 2.50 -11.08 -3.07
C PHE A 227 3.36 -10.08 -3.87
N LEU A 228 3.17 -10.00 -5.19
CA LEU A 228 3.94 -9.08 -6.05
C LEU A 228 3.70 -7.62 -5.67
N LEU A 229 2.49 -7.24 -5.29
CA LEU A 229 2.17 -5.90 -4.81
C LEU A 229 2.91 -5.61 -3.50
N MET A 230 2.87 -6.54 -2.55
CA MET A 230 3.54 -6.37 -1.26
C MET A 230 5.06 -6.23 -1.46
N TYR A 231 5.65 -7.09 -2.27
CA TYR A 231 7.08 -7.04 -2.61
C TYR A 231 7.47 -5.75 -3.37
N SER A 232 6.71 -5.37 -4.40
CA SER A 232 6.97 -4.17 -5.20
C SER A 232 6.79 -2.87 -4.39
N THR A 233 5.84 -2.83 -3.45
CA THR A 233 5.66 -1.70 -2.53
C THR A 233 6.88 -1.51 -1.62
N LEU A 234 7.41 -2.61 -1.07
CA LEU A 234 8.66 -2.57 -0.30
C LEU A 234 9.84 -2.15 -1.17
N LEU A 235 9.98 -2.71 -2.37
CA LEU A 235 11.07 -2.40 -3.29
C LEU A 235 11.04 -0.93 -3.75
N CYS A 236 9.86 -0.40 -4.07
CA CYS A 236 9.65 1.00 -4.40
C CYS A 236 9.97 1.89 -3.20
N SER A 237 9.54 1.52 -1.99
CA SER A 237 9.84 2.29 -0.78
C SER A 237 11.33 2.27 -0.42
N TYR A 238 12.04 1.20 -0.75
CA TYR A 238 13.48 1.07 -0.56
C TYR A 238 14.28 1.98 -1.51
N TYR A 239 13.95 1.98 -2.80
CA TYR A 239 14.70 2.76 -3.79
C TYR A 239 14.23 4.21 -3.95
N ASN A 240 12.95 4.49 -3.66
CA ASN A 240 12.33 5.79 -3.88
C ASN A 240 11.92 6.50 -2.58
N SER A 241 11.67 7.81 -2.67
CA SER A 241 11.09 8.58 -1.57
C SER A 241 9.62 8.18 -1.36
N ALA A 242 9.08 8.43 -0.15
CA ALA A 242 7.67 8.16 0.13
C ALA A 242 6.75 8.96 -0.82
N LEU A 243 7.22 10.14 -1.23
CA LEU A 243 6.55 11.02 -2.16
C LEU A 243 6.46 10.43 -3.58
N THR A 244 7.52 9.81 -4.09
CA THR A 244 7.49 9.12 -5.40
C THR A 244 6.48 7.97 -5.38
N THR A 245 6.46 7.16 -4.31
CA THR A 245 5.46 6.09 -4.15
C THR A 245 4.03 6.66 -4.15
N ALA A 246 3.81 7.83 -3.53
CA ALA A 246 2.53 8.53 -3.54
C ALA A 246 2.14 9.03 -4.94
N VAL A 247 3.07 9.60 -5.71
CA VAL A 247 2.84 10.05 -7.10
C VAL A 247 2.45 8.87 -8.00
N VAL A 248 3.20 7.77 -7.95
CA VAL A 248 2.88 6.55 -8.72
C VAL A 248 1.51 6.00 -8.31
N GLY A 249 1.22 6.01 -7.01
CA GLY A 249 -0.10 5.65 -6.48
C GLY A 249 -1.20 6.53 -7.05
N ALA A 250 -0.99 7.84 -7.15
CA ALA A 250 -1.94 8.80 -7.73
C ALA A 250 -2.18 8.54 -9.23
N ILE A 251 -1.14 8.29 -10.01
CA ILE A 251 -1.25 7.95 -11.45
C ILE A 251 -2.03 6.65 -11.65
N LYS A 252 -1.69 5.61 -10.88
CA LYS A 252 -2.41 4.32 -10.90
C LYS A 252 -3.88 4.52 -10.53
N ASN A 253 -4.16 5.29 -9.50
CA ASN A 253 -5.52 5.62 -9.07
C ASN A 253 -6.32 6.25 -10.22
N VAL A 254 -5.79 7.28 -10.90
CA VAL A 254 -6.42 7.87 -12.10
C VAL A 254 -6.70 6.82 -13.18
N SER A 255 -5.74 5.94 -13.44
CA SER A 255 -5.87 4.87 -14.44
C SER A 255 -6.99 3.89 -14.09
N VAL A 256 -7.07 3.48 -12.82
CA VAL A 256 -8.11 2.61 -12.27
C VAL A 256 -9.49 3.26 -12.38
N ALA A 257 -9.62 4.56 -12.14
CA ALA A 257 -10.89 5.25 -12.31
C ALA A 257 -11.39 5.19 -13.75
N TYR A 258 -10.59 5.63 -14.72
CA TYR A 258 -11.03 5.65 -16.12
C TYR A 258 -11.32 4.25 -16.66
N ILE A 259 -10.47 3.27 -16.37
CA ILE A 259 -10.72 1.89 -16.80
C ILE A 259 -11.92 1.31 -16.07
N GLY A 260 -12.13 1.68 -14.81
CA GLY A 260 -13.34 1.34 -14.06
C GLY A 260 -14.63 1.91 -14.67
N MET A 261 -14.59 3.11 -15.25
CA MET A 261 -15.72 3.68 -15.98
C MET A 261 -15.99 2.94 -17.29
N LEU A 262 -14.93 2.57 -18.02
CA LEU A 262 -15.03 1.95 -19.34
C LEU A 262 -15.39 0.46 -19.29
N VAL A 263 -14.85 -0.27 -18.29
CA VAL A 263 -14.90 -1.74 -18.22
C VAL A 263 -15.76 -2.22 -17.05
N GLY A 264 -15.88 -1.43 -15.99
CA GLY A 264 -16.51 -1.86 -14.74
C GLY A 264 -18.02 -2.05 -14.85
N GLY A 265 -18.73 -1.33 -15.72
CA GLY A 265 -20.20 -1.41 -15.80
C GLY A 265 -20.96 -0.88 -14.58
N ASP A 266 -20.27 -0.70 -13.44
CA ASP A 266 -20.84 -0.25 -12.16
C ASP A 266 -20.91 1.29 -12.01
N TYR A 267 -20.45 2.03 -13.01
CA TYR A 267 -20.40 3.49 -12.95
C TYR A 267 -21.66 4.11 -13.59
N ILE A 268 -22.48 4.75 -12.76
CA ILE A 268 -23.61 5.54 -13.25
C ILE A 268 -23.10 6.93 -13.62
N PHE A 269 -23.09 7.22 -14.92
CA PHE A 269 -22.63 8.50 -15.45
C PHE A 269 -23.57 9.63 -15.05
N SER A 270 -23.00 10.66 -14.40
CA SER A 270 -23.62 11.96 -14.18
C SER A 270 -22.59 13.03 -14.49
N VAL A 271 -22.99 14.11 -15.15
CA VAL A 271 -22.08 15.21 -15.54
C VAL A 271 -21.35 15.77 -14.32
N LEU A 272 -22.05 15.89 -13.19
CA LEU A 272 -21.48 16.44 -11.97
C LEU A 272 -20.44 15.50 -11.35
N ASN A 273 -20.75 14.20 -11.27
CA ASN A 273 -19.82 13.16 -10.82
C ASN A 273 -18.57 13.07 -11.71
N PHE A 274 -18.77 13.14 -13.04
CA PHE A 274 -17.66 13.12 -14.00
C PHE A 274 -16.75 14.35 -13.87
N VAL A 275 -17.32 15.56 -13.74
CA VAL A 275 -16.57 16.80 -13.54
C VAL A 275 -15.85 16.79 -12.19
N GLY A 276 -16.53 16.40 -11.11
CA GLY A 276 -15.96 16.31 -9.76
C GLY A 276 -14.77 15.34 -9.71
N LEU A 277 -14.91 14.17 -10.34
CA LEU A 277 -13.84 13.17 -10.46
C LEU A 277 -12.63 13.73 -11.22
N ASN A 278 -12.85 14.45 -12.33
CA ASN A 278 -11.78 15.10 -13.09
C ASN A 278 -11.03 16.18 -12.30
N ILE A 279 -11.76 17.05 -11.60
CA ILE A 279 -11.18 18.09 -10.73
C ILE A 279 -10.31 17.44 -9.66
N CYS A 280 -10.82 16.40 -9.00
CA CYS A 280 -10.09 15.69 -7.95
C CYS A 280 -8.84 14.98 -8.46
N MET A 281 -8.91 14.36 -9.64
CA MET A 281 -7.77 13.72 -10.29
C MET A 281 -6.68 14.75 -10.62
N ALA A 282 -7.05 15.84 -11.29
CA ALA A 282 -6.14 16.92 -11.67
C ALA A 282 -5.50 17.61 -10.44
N GLY A 283 -6.31 17.94 -9.43
CA GLY A 283 -5.85 18.59 -8.20
C GLY A 283 -4.82 17.73 -7.44
N GLY A 284 -5.11 16.45 -7.23
CA GLY A 284 -4.17 15.59 -6.52
C GLY A 284 -2.89 15.29 -7.31
N LEU A 285 -2.96 15.13 -8.65
CA LEU A 285 -1.75 15.01 -9.47
C LEU A 285 -0.91 16.29 -9.38
N ARG A 286 -1.53 17.46 -9.55
CA ARG A 286 -0.84 18.75 -9.47
C ARG A 286 -0.19 18.96 -8.11
N TYR A 287 -0.89 18.67 -7.01
CA TYR A 287 -0.32 18.73 -5.66
C TYR A 287 0.89 17.81 -5.53
N SER A 288 0.78 16.54 -5.93
CA SER A 288 1.90 15.59 -5.84
C SER A 288 3.10 16.01 -6.70
N PHE A 289 2.87 16.56 -7.89
CA PHE A 289 3.93 17.09 -8.75
C PHE A 289 4.59 18.35 -8.15
N LEU A 290 3.80 19.29 -7.62
CA LEU A 290 4.33 20.50 -6.98
C LEU A 290 5.15 20.18 -5.73
N THR A 291 4.66 19.27 -4.89
CA THR A 291 5.41 18.81 -3.70
C THR A 291 6.68 18.06 -4.11
N LEU A 292 6.65 17.25 -5.18
CA LEU A 292 7.87 16.58 -5.68
C LEU A 292 8.89 17.60 -6.17
N ASN A 293 8.44 18.60 -6.93
CA ASN A 293 9.30 19.65 -7.45
C ASN A 293 9.83 20.57 -6.35
N SER A 294 9.08 20.81 -5.26
CA SER A 294 9.54 21.62 -4.15
C SER A 294 10.64 20.92 -3.32
N GLN A 295 10.58 19.59 -3.18
CA GLN A 295 11.62 18.79 -2.53
C GLN A 295 12.87 18.60 -3.40
N LEU A 296 12.74 18.71 -4.73
CA LEU A 296 13.86 18.64 -5.67
C LEU A 296 14.62 19.98 -5.81
N LYS A 297 14.00 21.10 -5.43
CA LYS A 297 14.71 22.38 -5.34
C LYS A 297 15.66 22.33 -4.14
N PRO A 298 16.96 22.61 -4.30
CA PRO A 298 17.87 22.71 -3.16
C PRO A 298 17.35 23.77 -2.19
N LYS A 299 17.32 23.46 -0.89
CA LYS A 299 17.18 24.50 0.15
C LYS A 299 18.28 25.53 -0.13
N GLN A 300 17.91 26.77 -0.42
CA GLN A 300 18.88 27.86 -0.34
C GLN A 300 19.49 27.81 1.06
N PRO A 301 20.82 27.88 1.20
CA PRO A 301 21.42 28.05 2.52
C PRO A 301 20.73 29.26 3.16
N VAL A 302 20.24 29.08 4.39
CA VAL A 302 19.78 30.19 5.19
C VAL A 302 21.02 31.06 5.38
N ASP A 303 21.04 32.25 4.80
CA ASP A 303 22.09 33.22 5.04
C ASP A 303 22.12 33.49 6.55
N GLU A 304 23.14 32.96 7.22
CA GLU A 304 23.38 33.10 8.66
C GLU A 304 23.79 34.54 9.04
N GLU A 305 23.68 35.48 8.10
CA GLU A 305 24.14 36.88 8.20
C GLU A 305 23.01 37.87 8.51
N ASN A 306 21.87 37.40 9.04
CA ASN A 306 20.79 38.29 9.50
C ASN A 306 20.24 37.90 10.88
N ILE A 307 21.13 37.56 11.81
CA ILE A 307 20.82 37.67 13.24
C ILE A 307 20.93 39.15 13.61
N PRO A 308 19.83 39.83 13.98
CA PRO A 308 19.92 41.19 14.51
C PRO A 308 20.83 41.17 15.75
N GLN A 309 21.83 42.05 15.80
CA GLN A 309 22.81 42.15 16.89
C GLN A 309 22.22 42.59 18.24
N ASP A 310 20.88 42.65 18.40
CA ASP A 310 20.23 43.29 19.55
C ASP A 310 19.79 42.31 20.66
N LEU A 311 20.61 41.29 20.94
CA LEU A 311 20.42 40.42 22.12
C LEU A 311 21.74 39.91 22.71
N LYS A 312 22.79 40.71 22.61
CA LYS A 312 23.95 40.66 23.51
C LYS A 312 24.06 42.00 24.24
N GLY A 313 23.27 42.11 25.30
CA GLY A 313 23.33 43.17 26.31
C GLY A 313 22.75 42.62 27.60
#